data_AF-A0A2R6DW92-F1
#
_entry.id   AF-A0A2R6DW92-F1
#
_cell.length_a   1.000
_cell.length_b   1.000
_cell.length_c   1.000
_cell.angle_alpha   90.00
_cell.angle_beta   90.00
_cell.angle_gamma   90.00
#
_symmetry.space_group_name_H-M   'P 1'
#
loop_
_entity.id
_entity.type
_entity.pdbx_description
1 polymer ?
#
loop_
_entity_poly.entity_id
_entity_poly.type
_entity_poly.pdbx_seq_one_letter_code
_entity_poly.pdbx_strand_id
1 'polypeptide(L)'
;MLFVLFAVAVFVLWSVAGAVMEFVFVESLGAEAVKLREFFTGNVRPGVRLFLFRTGLSILVFGALVAALFAVGVLVGGWPVAQWDDGAVLALLFVGVPLFFVTTVVLGLVIGLTNTFVVPTMLAEDRGVLSGWRRFLGVVADEPVEILVYL
;
A
#
# COMPACT_ATOMS: atom_id res chain seq x y z
N MET A 1 22.53 3.31 -16.67
CA MET A 1 21.13 3.70 -16.99
C MET A 1 20.30 2.52 -17.49
N LEU A 2 20.70 1.81 -18.55
CA LEU A 2 19.95 0.66 -19.10
C LEU A 2 19.62 -0.43 -18.05
N PHE A 3 20.61 -0.81 -17.23
CA PHE A 3 20.42 -1.79 -16.15
C PHE A 3 19.35 -1.37 -15.13
N VAL A 4 19.33 -0.09 -14.74
CA VAL A 4 18.35 0.43 -13.78
C VAL A 4 16.94 0.39 -14.37
N LEU A 5 16.77 0.82 -15.63
CA LEU A 5 15.49 0.75 -16.31
C LEU A 5 14.98 -0.69 -16.43
N PHE A 6 15.88 -1.62 -16.75
CA PHE A 6 15.55 -3.04 -16.80
C PHE A 6 15.11 -3.57 -15.43
N ALA A 7 15.87 -3.28 -14.36
CA ALA A 7 15.53 -3.71 -13.00
C ALA A 7 14.18 -3.14 -12.54
N VAL A 8 13.91 -1.85 -12.81
CA VAL A 8 12.63 -1.21 -12.50
C VAL A 8 11.49 -1.86 -13.29
N ALA A 9 11.68 -2.11 -14.58
CA ALA A 9 10.66 -2.77 -15.40
C ALA A 9 10.33 -4.17 -14.87
N VAL A 10 11.33 -4.97 -14.52
CA VAL A 10 11.15 -6.30 -13.94
C VAL A 10 10.41 -6.22 -12.60
N PHE A 11 10.81 -5.28 -11.72
CA PHE A 11 10.14 -5.07 -10.44
C PHE A 11 8.66 -4.71 -10.60
N VAL A 12 8.34 -3.80 -11.54
CA VAL A 12 6.96 -3.38 -11.81
C VAL A 12 6.15 -4.54 -12.38
N LEU A 13 6.68 -5.27 -13.36
CA LEU A 13 6.01 -6.42 -13.94
C LEU A 13 5.75 -7.51 -12.90
N TRP A 14 6.74 -7.80 -12.05
CA TRP A 14 6.60 -8.76 -10.95
C TRP A 14 5.53 -8.31 -9.95
N SER A 15 5.51 -7.03 -9.59
CA SER A 15 4.54 -6.48 -8.64
C SER A 15 3.12 -6.50 -9.19
N VAL A 16 2.95 -6.17 -10.47
CA VAL A 16 1.66 -6.26 -11.16
C VAL A 16 1.21 -7.72 -11.23
N ALA A 17 2.10 -8.63 -11.62
CA ALA A 17 1.79 -10.06 -11.65
C ALA A 17 1.38 -10.58 -10.26
N GLY A 18 2.08 -10.18 -9.20
CA GLY A 18 1.71 -10.49 -7.82
C GLY A 18 0.31 -10.00 -7.46
N ALA A 19 -0.01 -8.74 -7.81
CA ALA A 19 -1.35 -8.20 -7.57
C ALA A 19 -2.45 -8.92 -8.36
N VAL A 20 -2.18 -9.37 -9.59
CA VAL A 20 -3.11 -10.20 -10.37
C VAL A 20 -3.27 -11.59 -9.74
N MET A 21 -2.18 -12.18 -9.24
CA MET A 21 -2.18 -13.50 -8.61
C MET A 21 -3.04 -13.55 -7.34
N GLU A 22 -3.21 -12.45 -6.62
CA GLU A 22 -4.15 -12.39 -5.50
C GLU A 22 -5.60 -12.66 -5.95
N PHE A 23 -6.02 -12.10 -7.08
CA PHE A 23 -7.35 -12.38 -7.64
C PHE A 23 -7.45 -13.82 -8.14
N VAL A 24 -6.41 -14.32 -8.82
CA VAL A 24 -6.34 -15.72 -9.26
C VAL A 24 -6.48 -16.68 -8.10
N PHE A 25 -5.85 -16.37 -6.96
CA PHE A 25 -5.96 -17.18 -5.74
C PHE A 25 -7.40 -17.21 -5.22
N VAL A 26 -8.03 -16.04 -5.05
CA VAL A 26 -9.42 -15.94 -4.59
C VAL A 26 -10.37 -16.66 -5.54
N GLU A 27 -10.21 -16.49 -6.85
CA GLU A 27 -11.06 -17.15 -7.85
C GLU A 27 -10.84 -18.66 -7.87
N SER A 28 -9.60 -19.14 -7.70
CA SER A 28 -9.29 -20.57 -7.62
C SER A 28 -9.91 -21.24 -6.39
N LEU A 29 -9.95 -20.52 -5.26
CA LEU A 29 -10.63 -21.00 -4.05
C LEU A 29 -12.15 -21.08 -4.26
N GLY A 30 -12.75 -20.06 -4.89
CA GLY A 30 -14.20 -20.03 -5.13
C GLY A 30 -14.67 -21.03 -6.19
N ALA A 31 -13.85 -21.29 -7.21
CA ALA A 31 -14.16 -22.22 -8.30
C ALA A 31 -13.72 -23.66 -8.03
N GLU A 32 -13.00 -23.91 -6.92
CA GLU A 32 -12.36 -25.19 -6.59
C GLU A 32 -11.51 -25.78 -7.73
N ALA A 33 -10.96 -24.90 -8.59
CA ALA A 33 -10.24 -25.29 -9.80
C ALA A 33 -9.03 -24.39 -10.02
N VAL A 34 -7.89 -24.98 -10.40
CA VAL A 34 -6.66 -24.22 -10.66
C VAL A 34 -6.53 -23.98 -12.16
N LYS A 35 -6.99 -22.80 -12.62
CA LYS A 35 -6.91 -22.37 -14.02
C LYS A 35 -6.10 -21.09 -14.18
N LEU A 36 -4.79 -21.19 -13.91
CA LEU A 36 -3.89 -20.03 -13.86
C LEU A 36 -3.99 -19.11 -15.07
N ARG A 37 -3.94 -19.65 -16.29
CA ARG A 37 -3.96 -18.82 -17.52
C ARG A 37 -5.27 -18.06 -17.69
N GLU A 38 -6.39 -18.76 -17.52
CA GLU A 38 -7.74 -18.20 -17.70
C GLU A 38 -7.98 -17.09 -16.68
N PHE A 39 -7.83 -17.40 -15.39
CA PHE A 39 -8.02 -16.45 -14.30
C PHE A 39 -7.02 -15.31 -14.32
N PHE A 40 -5.76 -15.55 -14.71
CA PHE A 40 -4.79 -14.46 -14.82
C PHE A 40 -5.22 -13.44 -15.87
N THR A 41 -5.61 -13.89 -17.07
CA THR A 41 -6.04 -12.98 -18.14
C THR A 41 -7.34 -12.25 -17.81
N GLY A 42 -8.28 -12.91 -17.10
CA GLY A 42 -9.51 -12.28 -16.61
C GLY A 42 -9.26 -11.19 -15.56
N ASN A 43 -8.24 -11.37 -14.72
CA ASN A 43 -7.98 -10.49 -13.58
C ASN A 43 -6.85 -9.46 -13.79
N VAL A 44 -6.30 -9.31 -15.00
CA VAL A 44 -5.26 -8.29 -15.26
C VAL A 44 -5.75 -6.89 -14.91
N ARG A 45 -6.97 -6.53 -15.32
CA ARG A 45 -7.53 -5.19 -15.07
C ARG A 45 -7.72 -4.90 -13.57
N PRO A 46 -8.39 -5.74 -12.77
CA PRO A 46 -8.49 -5.51 -11.33
C PRO A 46 -7.13 -5.58 -10.62
N GLY A 47 -6.23 -6.50 -11.03
CA GLY A 47 -4.86 -6.58 -10.51
C GLY A 47 -4.03 -5.32 -10.75
N VAL A 48 -4.06 -4.75 -11.96
CA VAL A 48 -3.39 -3.48 -12.27
C VAL A 48 -3.98 -2.33 -11.45
N ARG A 49 -5.31 -2.24 -11.31
CA ARG A 49 -5.95 -1.19 -10.49
C ARG A 49 -5.53 -1.28 -9.03
N LEU A 50 -5.45 -2.50 -8.50
CA LEU A 50 -4.99 -2.78 -7.14
C LEU A 50 -3.53 -2.39 -6.94
N PHE A 51 -2.65 -2.79 -7.87
CA PHE A 51 -1.24 -2.40 -7.88
C PHE A 51 -1.08 -0.88 -7.89
N LEU A 52 -1.78 -0.18 -8.79
CA LEU A 52 -1.73 1.28 -8.88
C LEU A 52 -2.23 1.95 -7.61
N PHE A 53 -3.31 1.43 -7.02
CA PHE A 53 -3.83 1.95 -5.76
C PHE A 53 -2.80 1.81 -4.62
N ARG A 54 -2.26 0.60 -4.40
CA ARG A 54 -1.30 0.34 -3.31
C ARG A 54 -0.01 1.12 -3.50
N THR A 55 0.52 1.12 -4.72
CA THR A 55 1.73 1.87 -5.06
C THR A 55 1.51 3.37 -4.91
N GLY A 56 0.41 3.90 -5.45
CA GLY A 56 0.04 5.31 -5.34
C GLY A 56 -0.17 5.75 -3.89
N LEU A 57 -0.86 4.95 -3.09
CA LEU A 57 -1.06 5.20 -1.66
C LEU A 57 0.27 5.18 -0.90
N SER A 58 1.15 4.21 -1.19
CA SER A 58 2.45 4.10 -0.53
C SER A 58 3.34 5.29 -0.86
N ILE A 59 3.40 5.69 -2.14
CA ILE A 59 4.14 6.88 -2.58
C ILE A 59 3.56 8.14 -1.91
N LEU A 60 2.24 8.27 -1.85
CA LEU A 60 1.58 9.42 -1.23
C LEU A 60 1.93 9.52 0.26
N VAL A 61 1.79 8.42 0.99
CA VAL A 61 2.00 8.36 2.45
C VAL A 61 3.48 8.57 2.79
N PHE A 62 4.40 7.83 2.18
CA PHE A 62 5.83 8.01 2.44
C PHE A 62 6.36 9.34 1.90
N GLY A 63 5.84 9.82 0.76
CA GLY A 63 6.18 11.13 0.23
C GLY A 63 5.76 12.25 1.18
N ALA A 64 4.55 12.18 1.74
CA ALA A 64 4.07 13.12 2.74
C ALA A 64 4.91 13.06 4.03
N LEU A 65 5.27 11.86 4.49
CA LEU A 65 6.15 11.68 5.64
C LEU A 65 7.51 12.34 5.42
N VAL A 66 8.18 12.05 4.30
CA VAL A 66 9.48 12.63 3.97
C VAL A 66 9.38 14.15 3.87
N ALA A 67 8.34 14.68 3.20
CA ALA A 67 8.12 16.11 3.11
C ALA A 67 7.90 16.76 4.48
N ALA A 68 7.12 16.13 5.36
CA ALA A 68 6.88 16.61 6.72
C ALA A 68 8.16 16.61 7.57
N LEU A 69 8.91 15.51 7.56
CA LEU A 69 10.18 15.41 8.28
C LEU A 69 11.21 16.42 7.76
N PHE A 70 11.28 16.59 6.44
CA PHE A 70 12.14 17.60 5.84
C PHE A 70 11.76 19.01 6.28
N ALA A 71 10.46 19.35 6.27
CA ALA A 71 9.98 20.65 6.73
C ALA A 71 10.32 20.89 8.21
N VAL A 72 10.08 19.90 9.09
CA VAL A 72 10.45 19.98 10.51
C VAL A 72 11.97 20.16 10.68
N GLY A 73 12.77 19.38 9.95
CA GLY A 73 14.23 19.48 10.00
C GLY A 73 14.73 20.86 9.59
N VAL A 74 14.16 21.45 8.54
CA VAL A 74 14.53 22.82 8.10
C VAL A 74 14.10 23.87 9.13
N LEU A 75 12.97 23.70 9.81
CA LEU A 75 12.52 24.62 10.87
C LEU A 75 13.43 24.57 12.10
N VAL A 76 13.97 23.39 12.44
CA VAL A 76 14.81 23.19 13.62
C VAL A 76 16.28 23.50 13.34
N GLY A 77 16.84 22.94 12.26
CA GLY A 77 18.26 23.04 11.91
C GLY A 77 18.60 24.12 10.88
N GLY A 78 17.60 24.78 10.30
CA GLY A 78 17.80 25.80 9.27
C GLY A 78 18.10 25.23 7.87
N TRP A 79 18.49 26.12 6.96
CA TRP A 79 18.90 25.78 5.60
C TRP A 79 20.26 26.43 5.28
N PRO A 80 21.19 25.75 4.59
CA PRO A 80 21.07 24.41 4.00
C PRO A 80 21.25 23.26 5.01
N VAL A 81 20.70 22.08 4.70
CA VAL A 81 20.78 20.86 5.54
C VAL A 81 22.21 20.49 5.92
N ALA A 82 23.19 20.84 5.09
CA ALA A 82 24.61 20.61 5.35
C ALA A 82 25.17 21.38 6.57
N GLN A 83 24.42 22.33 7.12
CA GLN A 83 24.80 23.13 8.29
C GLN A 83 24.11 22.65 9.58
N TRP A 84 23.36 21.54 9.53
CA TRP A 84 22.72 21.00 10.72
C TRP A 84 23.76 20.51 11.72
N ASP A 85 23.57 20.89 12.98
CA ASP A 85 24.36 20.38 14.09
C ASP A 85 23.83 19.01 14.56
N ASP A 86 24.59 18.38 15.46
CA ASP A 86 24.21 17.09 16.04
C ASP A 86 22.85 17.17 16.75
N GLY A 87 22.52 18.32 17.35
CA GLY A 87 21.25 18.56 18.03
C GLY A 87 20.06 18.48 17.09
N ALA A 88 20.10 19.17 15.95
CA ALA A 88 19.04 19.13 14.94
C ALA A 88 18.87 17.73 14.33
N VAL A 89 19.97 17.03 14.07
CA VAL A 89 19.93 15.65 13.55
C VAL A 89 19.32 14.70 14.58
N LEU A 90 19.73 14.78 15.85
CA LEU A 90 19.18 13.96 16.92
C LEU A 90 17.69 14.25 17.15
N ALA A 91 17.26 15.51 17.11
CA ALA A 91 15.86 15.87 17.20
C ALA A 91 15.03 15.27 16.05
N LEU A 92 15.54 15.34 14.82
CA LEU A 92 14.87 14.75 13.67
C LEU A 92 14.79 13.23 13.76
N LEU A 93 15.83 12.55 14.24
CA LEU A 93 15.80 11.10 14.45
C LEU A 93 14.79 10.72 15.54
N PHE A 94 14.76 11.47 16.64
CA PHE A 94 13.87 11.23 17.77
C PHE A 94 12.39 11.32 17.38
N VAL A 95 12.04 12.24 16.47
CA VAL A 95 10.66 12.37 15.96
C VAL A 95 10.42 11.46 14.75
N GLY A 96 11.40 11.38 13.86
CA GLY A 96 11.31 10.70 12.58
C GLY A 96 11.19 9.19 12.70
N VAL A 97 11.92 8.56 13.63
CA VAL A 97 11.85 7.11 13.82
C VAL A 97 10.48 6.66 14.32
N PRO A 98 9.91 7.22 15.42
CA PRO A 98 8.55 6.88 15.82
C PRO A 98 7.51 7.18 14.75
N LEU A 99 7.62 8.32 14.07
CA LEU A 99 6.66 8.69 13.03
C LEU A 99 6.72 7.74 11.83
N PHE A 100 7.92 7.35 11.41
CA PHE A 100 8.12 6.34 10.37
C PHE A 100 7.54 4.98 10.78
N PHE A 101 7.76 4.57 12.03
CA PHE A 101 7.21 3.32 12.55
C PHE A 101 5.67 3.33 12.52
N VAL A 102 5.04 4.37 13.08
CA VAL A 102 3.58 4.54 13.08
C VAL A 102 3.04 4.56 11.65
N THR A 103 3.70 5.33 10.77
CA THR A 103 3.29 5.43 9.36
C THR A 103 3.33 4.07 8.67
N THR A 104 4.40 3.30 8.88
CA THR A 104 4.56 1.97 8.28
C THR A 104 3.54 0.98 8.83
N VAL A 105 3.26 1.01 10.14
CA VAL A 105 2.22 0.17 10.75
C VAL A 105 0.85 0.50 10.18
N VAL A 106 0.47 1.78 10.15
CA VAL A 106 -0.83 2.22 9.62
C VAL A 106 -0.98 1.86 8.15
N LEU A 107 0.04 2.14 7.32
CA LEU A 107 0.01 1.79 5.91
C LEU A 107 -0.05 0.26 5.72
N GLY A 108 0.70 -0.50 6.51
CA GLY A 108 0.69 -1.95 6.51
C GLY A 108 -0.70 -2.51 6.83
N LEU A 109 -1.39 -1.95 7.82
CA LEU A 109 -2.78 -2.30 8.15
C LEU A 109 -3.73 -1.99 7.00
N VAL A 110 -3.65 -0.80 6.41
CA VAL A 110 -4.50 -0.42 5.27
C VAL A 110 -4.26 -1.35 4.08
N ILE A 111 -3.00 -1.68 3.76
CA ILE A 111 -2.70 -2.63 2.70
C ILE A 111 -3.20 -4.04 3.06
N GLY A 112 -2.94 -4.53 4.28
CA GLY A 112 -3.40 -5.84 4.74
C GLY A 112 -4.92 -6.00 4.66
N LEU A 113 -5.68 -4.99 5.11
CA LEU A 113 -7.14 -4.94 4.99
C LEU A 113 -7.59 -4.88 3.53
N THR A 114 -6.86 -4.15 2.67
CA THR A 114 -7.13 -4.14 1.22
C THR A 114 -7.03 -5.56 0.66
N ASN A 115 -5.95 -6.27 0.97
CA ASN A 115 -5.70 -7.64 0.48
C ASN A 115 -6.76 -8.62 0.98
N THR A 116 -7.14 -8.50 2.26
CA THR A 116 -8.01 -9.48 2.91
C THR A 116 -9.48 -9.26 2.57
N PHE A 117 -9.94 -8.01 2.55
CA PHE A 117 -11.37 -7.71 2.43
C PHE A 117 -11.72 -7.05 1.11
N VAL A 118 -10.93 -6.05 0.69
CA VAL A 118 -11.28 -5.26 -0.51
C VAL A 118 -11.07 -6.07 -1.79
N VAL A 119 -10.02 -6.89 -1.88
CA VAL A 119 -9.76 -7.74 -3.06
C VAL A 119 -10.91 -8.73 -3.31
N PRO A 120 -11.38 -9.53 -2.32
CA PRO A 120 -12.57 -10.36 -2.52
C PRO A 120 -13.81 -9.57 -2.90
N THR A 121 -14.06 -8.40 -2.29
CA THR A 121 -15.21 -7.56 -2.66
C THR A 121 -15.10 -7.05 -4.10
N MET A 122 -13.88 -6.69 -4.56
CA MET A 122 -13.65 -6.28 -5.94
C MET A 122 -13.97 -7.41 -6.92
N LEU A 123 -13.59 -8.64 -6.60
CA LEU A 123 -13.85 -9.82 -7.43
C LEU A 123 -15.35 -10.18 -7.43
N ALA A 124 -15.96 -10.26 -6.25
CA ALA A 124 -17.34 -10.72 -6.09
C ALA A 124 -18.37 -9.73 -6.66
N GLU A 125 -18.09 -8.43 -6.60
CA GLU A 125 -19.04 -7.38 -6.98
C GLU A 125 -18.62 -6.59 -8.23
N ASP A 126 -17.56 -7.01 -8.94
CA ASP A 126 -16.92 -6.28 -10.06
C ASP A 126 -16.67 -4.79 -9.74
N ARG A 127 -16.13 -4.54 -8.55
CA ARG A 127 -15.94 -3.18 -8.02
C ARG A 127 -14.51 -2.68 -8.20
N GLY A 128 -14.38 -1.35 -8.20
CA GLY A 128 -13.09 -0.69 -8.04
C GLY A 128 -12.61 -0.66 -6.60
N VAL A 129 -11.31 -0.49 -6.41
CA VAL A 129 -10.66 -0.44 -5.09
C VAL A 129 -11.34 0.56 -4.14
N LEU A 130 -11.63 1.78 -4.61
CA LEU A 130 -12.31 2.81 -3.80
C LEU A 130 -13.75 2.43 -3.46
N SER A 131 -14.47 1.77 -4.37
CA SER A 131 -15.85 1.32 -4.13
C SER A 131 -15.88 0.15 -3.16
N GLY A 132 -14.92 -0.78 -3.27
CA GLY A 132 -14.71 -1.86 -2.32
C GLY A 132 -14.35 -1.34 -0.92
N TRP A 133 -13.47 -0.33 -0.84
CA TRP A 133 -13.18 0.36 0.43
C TRP A 133 -14.41 1.01 1.04
N ARG A 134 -15.24 1.74 0.27
CA ARG A 134 -16.48 2.33 0.80
C ARG A 134 -17.44 1.26 1.32
N ARG A 135 -17.53 0.11 0.64
CA ARG A 135 -18.36 -1.02 1.08
C ARG A 135 -17.84 -1.61 2.38
N PHE A 136 -16.53 -1.86 2.47
CA PHE A 136 -15.87 -2.38 3.67
C PHE A 136 -16.02 -1.42 4.85
N LEU A 137 -15.83 -0.11 4.65
CA LEU A 137 -15.99 0.88 5.71
C LEU A 137 -17.42 0.95 6.25
N GLY A 138 -18.43 0.64 5.43
CA GLY A 138 -19.80 0.48 5.91
C GLY A 138 -19.90 -0.65 6.94
N VAL A 139 -19.31 -1.81 6.65
CA VAL A 139 -19.27 -2.96 7.59
C VAL A 139 -18.48 -2.62 8.85
N VAL A 140 -17.33 -1.95 8.72
CA VAL A 140 -16.52 -1.52 9.88
C VAL A 140 -17.31 -0.56 10.78
N ALA A 141 -18.14 0.31 10.20
CA ALA A 141 -18.97 1.25 10.96
C ALA A 141 -20.11 0.55 11.71
N ASP A 142 -20.65 -0.53 11.15
CA ASP A 142 -21.70 -1.34 11.77
C ASP A 142 -21.11 -2.29 12.85
N GLU A 143 -19.93 -2.86 12.62
CA GLU A 143 -19.32 -3.92 13.44
C GLU A 143 -17.83 -3.65 13.79
N PRO A 144 -17.52 -2.58 14.54
CA PRO A 144 -16.14 -2.17 14.81
C PRO A 144 -15.36 -3.17 15.68
N VAL A 145 -16.06 -3.92 16.55
CA VAL A 145 -15.43 -4.88 17.47
C VAL A 145 -14.86 -6.09 16.70
N GLU A 146 -15.56 -6.58 15.68
CA GLU A 146 -15.09 -7.73 14.89
C GLU A 146 -13.79 -7.39 14.15
N ILE A 147 -13.72 -6.16 13.61
CA ILE A 147 -12.51 -5.65 12.97
C ILE A 147 -11.36 -5.52 13.95
N LEU A 148 -11.64 -5.04 15.17
CA LEU A 148 -10.61 -4.98 16.22
C LEU A 148 -10.11 -6.35 16.67
N VAL A 149 -10.95 -7.38 16.65
CA VAL A 149 -10.54 -8.77 16.98
C VAL A 149 -9.68 -9.38 15.86
N TYR A 150 -9.91 -8.98 14.60
CA TYR A 150 -9.12 -9.42 13.47
C TYR A 150 -7.70 -8.83 13.46
N LEU A 151 -7.52 -7.61 13.98
CA LEU A 151 -6.26 -6.87 13.99
C LEU A 151 -5.34 -7.26 15.17
#